data_AF-A0A1I2XTN3-F1
#
_entry.id   AF-A0A1I2XTN3-F1
#
_cell.length_a   1.000
_cell.length_b   1.000
_cell.length_c   1.000
_cell.angle_alpha   90.00
_cell.angle_beta   90.00
_cell.angle_gamma   90.00
#
_symmetry.space_group_name_H-M   'P 1'
#
loop_
_entity.id
_entity.type
_entity.pdbx_description
1 polymer ?
#
loop_
_entity_poly.entity_id
_entity_poly.type
_entity_poly.pdbx_seq_one_letter_code
_entity_poly.pdbx_strand_id
1 'polypeptide(L)'
;MSMLDNISIPKKLILTFSLMLAVGLGIDGILYWKSGEIRQTVGWTDHTIKVIDAANHALGGMVDQETGYRGYLLSGDAKFLAPYQKGAETFSAAWREAKALTQDNPAQQERLEAIHRMAEAWHTGVAEKGIALMADPQTRDAARQTEIDGAGKEAMDGVRSRIADIVNAESALMQTRREAQSAAFDTTTQMIVVGIVANVLIACGIGLLLIRTVAKPVNRVSADLAGLATPFETDRKDEVGQIQGTAQAVEQAFREISGVLSAASVGDFSKSLSRDFGGLSSEVQANLQTMTVNLRAVAEVAKAIASGDLTVQAKPLSDKDMLGLALEGMLDRLRAVVTEATVAASNVSSGAQELSSSAEQLSQGSTEQASSTEEASASMEEMAANVK
;
A
#
# COMPACT_ATOMS: atom_id res chain seq x y z
N MET A 1 20.16 -0.49 -11.49
CA MET A 1 19.10 -1.22 -10.76
C MET A 1 19.10 -0.72 -9.34
N SER A 2 17.97 -0.22 -8.87
CA SER A 2 17.82 0.28 -7.52
C SER A 2 17.86 -0.90 -6.54
N MET A 3 18.48 -0.74 -5.37
CA MET A 3 18.45 -1.74 -4.29
C MET A 3 17.01 -2.19 -3.95
N LEU A 4 16.02 -1.32 -4.21
CA LEU A 4 14.59 -1.58 -3.99
C LEU A 4 13.97 -2.53 -5.02
N ASP A 5 14.61 -2.79 -6.16
CA ASP A 5 14.03 -3.62 -7.23
C ASP A 5 14.00 -5.11 -6.82
N ASN A 6 14.97 -5.54 -6.01
CA ASN A 6 15.15 -6.95 -5.60
C ASN A 6 14.45 -7.33 -4.28
N ILE A 7 13.69 -6.41 -3.69
CA ILE A 7 12.98 -6.63 -2.42
C ILE A 7 11.55 -7.09 -2.72
N SER A 8 11.01 -8.04 -1.94
CA SER A 8 9.62 -8.46 -2.09
C SER A 8 8.64 -7.34 -1.76
N ILE A 9 7.48 -7.31 -2.43
CA ILE A 9 6.45 -6.26 -2.23
C ILE A 9 6.10 -6.07 -0.74
N PRO A 10 5.84 -7.11 0.08
CA PRO A 10 5.53 -6.93 1.50
C PRO A 10 6.65 -6.24 2.28
N LYS A 11 7.92 -6.58 1.99
CA LYS A 11 9.07 -5.95 2.64
C LYS A 11 9.20 -4.47 2.25
N LYS A 12 8.92 -4.12 0.98
CA LYS A 12 8.88 -2.71 0.55
C LYS A 12 7.81 -1.94 1.33
N LEU A 13 6.59 -2.47 1.41
CA LEU A 13 5.49 -1.85 2.15
C LEU A 13 5.85 -1.65 3.62
N ILE A 14 6.30 -2.72 4.31
CA ILE A 14 6.71 -2.64 5.72
C ILE A 14 7.81 -1.60 5.90
N LEU A 15 8.85 -1.59 5.06
CA LEU A 15 9.94 -0.63 5.19
C LEU A 15 9.47 0.82 5.01
N THR A 16 8.61 1.08 4.03
CA THR A 16 8.06 2.43 3.81
C THR A 16 7.13 2.89 4.92
N PHE A 17 6.24 2.01 5.42
CA PHE A 17 5.34 2.36 6.52
C PHE A 17 6.09 2.50 7.84
N SER A 18 7.05 1.63 8.13
CA SER A 18 7.90 1.75 9.32
C SER A 18 8.72 3.03 9.30
N LEU A 19 9.26 3.43 8.14
CA LEU A 19 9.97 4.70 8.00
C LEU A 19 9.05 5.89 8.25
N MET A 20 7.84 5.88 7.68
CA MET A 20 6.84 6.93 7.90
C MET A 20 6.45 7.05 9.37
N LEU A 21 6.20 5.92 10.04
CA LEU A 21 5.88 5.89 11.47
C LEU A 21 7.05 6.35 12.34
N ALA A 22 8.28 5.93 12.03
CA ALA A 22 9.47 6.33 12.79
C ALA A 22 9.70 7.84 12.73
N VAL A 23 9.50 8.46 11.55
CA VAL A 23 9.60 9.92 11.40
C VAL A 23 8.48 10.62 12.18
N GLY A 24 7.24 10.12 12.10
CA GLY A 24 6.12 10.66 12.87
C GLY A 24 6.38 10.63 14.38
N LEU A 25 6.79 9.47 14.91
CA LEU A 25 7.14 9.31 16.32
C LEU A 25 8.31 10.20 16.76
N GLY A 26 9.29 10.43 15.86
CA GLY A 26 10.39 11.36 16.13
C GLY A 26 9.89 12.80 16.30
N ILE A 27 8.99 13.25 15.42
CA ILE A 27 8.37 14.58 15.51
C ILE A 27 7.53 14.69 16.80
N ASP A 28 6.70 13.69 17.10
CA ASP A 28 5.87 13.67 18.31
C ASP A 28 6.72 13.69 19.58
N GLY A 29 7.86 12.98 19.60
CA GLY A 29 8.80 12.99 20.70
C GLY A 29 9.42 14.37 20.96
N ILE A 30 9.80 15.08 19.89
CA ILE A 30 10.33 16.46 19.99
C ILE A 30 9.24 17.41 20.53
N LEU A 31 8.01 17.29 20.02
CA LEU A 31 6.87 18.09 20.49
C LEU A 31 6.57 17.84 21.97
N TYR A 32 6.60 16.58 22.40
CA TYR A 32 6.40 16.22 23.80
C TYR A 32 7.47 16.83 24.71
N TRP A 33 8.74 16.77 24.29
CA TRP A 33 9.85 17.37 25.04
C TRP A 33 9.69 18.90 25.17
N LYS A 34 9.34 19.60 24.07
CA LYS A 34 9.09 21.05 24.10
C LYS A 34 7.86 21.45 24.91
N SER A 35 6.80 20.64 24.89
CA SER A 35 5.64 20.84 25.77
C SER A 35 5.99 20.76 27.26
N GLY A 36 6.98 19.94 27.62
CA GLY A 36 7.52 19.89 28.99
C GLY A 36 8.16 21.22 29.43
N GLU A 37 8.98 21.82 28.57
CA GLU A 37 9.65 23.11 28.80
C GLU A 37 8.61 24.23 29.02
N ILE A 38 7.56 24.27 28.20
CA ILE A 38 6.46 25.24 28.34
C ILE A 38 5.74 25.08 29.68
N ARG A 39 5.45 23.85 30.11
CA ARG A 39 4.80 23.59 31.40
C ARG A 39 5.62 24.10 32.58
N GLN A 40 6.94 23.96 32.52
CA GLN A 40 7.82 24.46 33.57
C GLN A 40 7.79 26.00 33.63
N THR A 41 7.84 26.68 32.49
CA THR A 41 7.77 28.16 32.42
C THR A 41 6.43 28.71 32.91
N VAL A 42 5.32 28.02 32.64
CA VAL A 42 4.00 28.35 33.20
C VAL A 42 4.03 28.28 34.74
N GLY A 43 4.61 27.22 35.31
CA GLY A 43 4.73 27.06 36.76
C GLY A 43 5.53 28.20 37.42
N TRP A 44 6.59 28.66 36.79
CA TRP A 44 7.37 29.81 37.28
C TRP A 44 6.61 31.14 37.21
N THR A 45 5.72 31.31 36.24
CA THR A 45 4.87 32.50 36.14
C THR A 45 3.85 32.53 37.28
N ASP A 46 3.20 31.39 37.56
CA ASP A 46 2.30 31.24 38.72
C ASP A 46 3.03 31.49 40.05
N HIS A 47 4.26 30.98 40.17
CA HIS A 47 5.11 31.23 41.34
C HIS A 47 5.39 32.72 41.56
N THR A 48 5.77 33.47 40.52
CA THR A 48 5.98 34.92 40.63
C THR A 48 4.71 35.67 41.07
N ILE A 49 3.53 35.26 40.60
CA ILE A 49 2.26 35.85 41.03
C ILE A 49 2.05 35.63 42.53
N LYS A 50 2.34 34.42 43.05
CA LYS A 50 2.25 34.12 44.49
C LYS A 50 3.21 34.96 45.34
N VAL A 51 4.44 35.19 44.85
CA VAL A 51 5.41 36.06 45.55
C VAL A 51 4.90 37.51 45.63
N ILE A 52 4.36 38.04 44.52
CA ILE A 52 3.78 39.39 44.48
C ILE A 52 2.57 39.48 45.42
N ASP A 53 1.70 38.47 45.44
CA ASP A 53 0.53 38.43 46.32
C ASP A 53 0.94 38.40 47.81
N ALA A 54 1.92 37.56 48.17
CA ALA A 54 2.46 37.54 49.53
C ALA A 54 3.09 38.88 49.93
N ALA A 55 3.80 39.54 49.02
CA ALA A 55 4.37 40.88 49.27
C ALA A 55 3.27 41.94 49.47
N ASN A 56 2.20 41.91 48.68
CA ASN A 56 1.07 42.81 48.82
C ASN A 56 0.25 42.53 50.09
N HIS A 57 0.06 41.27 50.48
CA HIS A 57 -0.57 40.90 51.74
C HIS A 57 0.26 41.37 52.94
N ALA A 58 1.60 41.28 52.87
CA ALA A 58 2.47 41.84 53.89
C ALA A 58 2.27 43.36 54.00
N LEU A 59 2.21 44.08 52.87
CA LEU A 59 1.90 45.51 52.88
C LEU A 59 0.53 45.81 53.49
N GLY A 60 -0.50 45.04 53.13
CA GLY A 60 -1.84 45.15 53.71
C GLY A 60 -1.83 45.01 55.22
N GLY A 61 -1.12 44.02 55.76
CA GLY A 61 -0.96 43.84 57.20
C GLY A 61 -0.26 45.01 57.89
N MET A 62 0.73 45.64 57.25
CA MET A 62 1.38 46.86 57.77
C MET A 62 0.45 48.08 57.72
N VAL A 63 -0.38 48.20 56.68
CA VAL A 63 -1.37 49.29 56.57
C VAL A 63 -2.49 49.13 57.61
N ASP A 64 -2.96 47.92 57.86
CA ASP A 64 -3.94 47.63 58.92
C ASP A 64 -3.37 47.94 60.30
N GLN A 65 -2.08 47.64 60.51
CA GLN A 65 -1.34 48.05 61.70
C GLN A 65 -1.33 49.57 61.88
N GLU A 66 -0.88 50.33 60.87
CA GLU A 66 -0.85 51.79 60.92
C GLU A 66 -2.25 52.37 61.17
N THR A 67 -3.28 51.79 60.55
CA THR A 67 -4.68 52.22 60.69
C THR A 67 -5.22 51.99 62.11
N GLY A 68 -5.00 50.80 62.68
CA GLY A 68 -5.42 50.48 64.04
C GLY A 68 -4.68 51.33 65.09
N TYR A 69 -3.37 51.49 64.91
CA TYR A 69 -2.53 52.33 65.75
C TYR A 69 -3.02 53.79 65.76
N ARG A 70 -3.22 54.40 64.59
CA ARG A 70 -3.73 55.78 64.49
C ARG A 70 -5.13 55.93 65.07
N GLY A 71 -6.02 54.95 64.84
CA GLY A 71 -7.36 54.94 65.43
C GLY A 71 -7.33 54.93 66.96
N TYR A 72 -6.41 54.18 67.56
CA TYR A 72 -6.20 54.16 69.00
C TYR A 72 -5.62 55.47 69.53
N LEU A 73 -4.61 56.05 68.88
CA LEU A 73 -4.06 57.36 69.27
C LEU A 73 -5.09 58.50 69.18
N LEU A 74 -6.02 58.41 68.23
CA LEU A 74 -7.06 59.43 68.05
C LEU A 74 -8.17 59.31 69.10
N SER A 75 -8.65 58.10 69.37
CA SER A 75 -9.85 57.86 70.19
C SER A 75 -9.56 57.49 71.65
N GLY A 76 -8.41 56.84 71.91
CA GLY A 76 -8.11 56.17 73.17
C GLY A 76 -8.92 54.89 73.43
N ASP A 77 -9.75 54.43 72.48
CA ASP A 77 -10.54 53.19 72.62
C ASP A 77 -9.73 51.99 72.13
N ALA A 78 -9.41 51.08 73.05
CA ALA A 78 -8.62 49.87 72.79
C ALA A 78 -9.22 48.97 71.70
N LYS A 79 -10.50 49.10 71.33
CA LYS A 79 -11.09 48.37 70.20
C LYS A 79 -10.38 48.64 68.87
N PHE A 80 -9.79 49.83 68.70
CA PHE A 80 -9.00 50.14 67.50
C PHE A 80 -7.65 49.39 67.44
N LEU A 81 -7.23 48.72 68.52
CA LEU A 81 -6.05 47.86 68.51
C LEU A 81 -6.31 46.49 67.86
N ALA A 82 -7.57 46.10 67.62
CA ALA A 82 -7.86 44.81 66.98
C ALA A 82 -7.34 44.73 65.51
N PRO A 83 -7.55 45.74 64.64
CA PRO A 83 -6.88 45.81 63.34
C PRO A 83 -5.35 45.80 63.44
N TYR A 84 -4.79 46.42 64.48
CA TYR A 84 -3.34 46.43 64.69
C TYR A 84 -2.77 45.04 64.97
N GLN A 85 -3.37 44.32 65.92
CA GLN A 85 -2.95 42.96 66.25
C GLN A 85 -3.13 42.01 65.06
N LYS A 86 -4.28 42.07 64.39
CA LYS A 86 -4.56 41.23 63.21
C LYS A 86 -3.63 41.56 62.02
N GLY A 87 -3.31 42.84 61.83
CA GLY A 87 -2.38 43.28 60.79
C GLY A 87 -0.96 42.77 61.03
N ALA A 88 -0.51 42.71 62.30
CA ALA A 88 0.78 42.15 62.68
C ALA A 88 0.87 40.64 62.39
N GLU A 89 -0.19 39.90 62.73
CA GLU A 89 -0.30 38.48 62.39
C GLU A 89 -0.28 38.25 60.87
N THR A 90 -1.04 39.07 60.13
CA THR A 90 -1.11 39.01 58.65
C THR A 90 0.24 39.29 58.02
N PHE A 91 0.94 40.35 58.46
CA PHE A 91 2.28 40.67 58.00
C PHE A 91 3.27 39.53 58.26
N SER A 92 3.29 38.99 59.49
CA SER A 92 4.21 37.91 59.86
C SER A 92 3.95 36.62 59.07
N ALA A 93 2.67 36.28 58.82
CA ALA A 93 2.31 35.14 57.99
C ALA A 93 2.73 35.34 56.52
N ALA A 94 2.37 36.47 55.92
CA ALA A 94 2.68 36.78 54.53
C ALA A 94 4.20 36.92 54.27
N TRP A 95 4.94 37.48 55.23
CA TRP A 95 6.40 37.55 55.16
C TRP A 95 7.04 36.15 55.18
N ARG A 96 6.58 35.24 56.06
CA ARG A 96 7.07 33.86 56.10
C ARG A 96 6.75 33.11 54.80
N GLU A 97 5.56 33.33 54.25
CA GLU A 97 5.17 32.76 52.96
C GLU A 97 6.07 33.27 51.83
N ALA A 98 6.28 34.59 51.73
CA ALA A 98 7.19 35.17 50.75
C ALA A 98 8.62 34.63 50.90
N LYS A 99 9.14 34.52 52.13
CA LYS A 99 10.46 33.91 52.43
C LYS A 99 10.53 32.45 52.00
N ALA A 100 9.46 31.69 52.17
CA ALA A 100 9.41 30.29 51.77
C ALA A 100 9.33 30.13 50.24
N LEU A 101 8.58 31.00 49.56
CA LEU A 101 8.47 30.99 48.11
C LEU A 101 9.80 31.36 47.45
N THR A 102 10.52 32.36 47.97
CA THR A 102 11.76 32.87 47.33
C THR A 102 13.04 32.23 47.88
N GLN A 103 13.02 30.98 48.34
CA GLN A 103 14.21 30.31 48.91
C GLN A 103 15.37 30.17 47.92
N ASP A 104 15.04 30.10 46.63
CA ASP A 104 15.97 29.99 45.51
C ASP A 104 16.58 31.35 45.08
N ASN A 105 16.12 32.46 45.67
CA ASN A 105 16.51 33.80 45.27
C ASN A 105 17.15 34.61 46.42
N PRO A 106 18.49 34.59 46.56
CA PRO A 106 19.20 35.29 47.63
C PRO A 106 18.91 36.79 47.70
N ALA A 107 18.71 37.46 46.55
CA ALA A 107 18.42 38.89 46.51
C ALA A 107 17.02 39.20 47.09
N GLN A 108 16.02 38.35 46.82
CA GLN A 108 14.70 38.51 47.42
C GLN A 108 14.72 38.18 48.92
N GLN A 109 15.49 37.17 49.34
CA GLN A 109 15.71 36.88 50.77
C GLN A 109 16.24 38.09 51.53
N GLU A 110 17.24 38.78 50.97
CA GLU A 110 17.82 39.98 51.58
C GLU A 110 16.81 41.14 51.67
N ARG A 111 16.04 41.37 50.60
CA ARG A 111 14.98 42.40 50.58
C ARG A 111 13.89 42.12 51.62
N LEU A 112 13.45 40.87 51.73
CA LEU A 112 12.45 40.44 52.71
C LEU A 112 12.96 40.60 54.15
N GLU A 113 14.24 40.31 54.40
CA GLU A 113 14.87 40.56 55.70
C GLU A 113 14.96 42.06 56.01
N ALA A 114 15.27 42.90 55.03
CA ALA A 114 15.27 44.35 55.20
C ALA A 114 13.86 44.88 55.55
N ILE A 115 12.82 44.40 54.87
CA ILE A 115 11.42 44.74 55.17
C ILE A 115 11.06 44.34 56.60
N HIS A 116 11.42 43.11 57.02
CA HIS A 116 11.12 42.65 58.36
C HIS A 116 11.81 43.49 59.44
N ARG A 117 13.09 43.83 59.27
CA ARG A 117 13.80 44.73 60.18
C ARG A 117 13.16 46.12 60.26
N MET A 118 12.72 46.67 59.13
CA MET A 118 12.05 47.97 59.09
C MET A 118 10.66 47.92 59.76
N ALA A 119 9.91 46.85 59.53
CA ALA A 119 8.61 46.63 60.18
C ALA A 119 8.76 46.46 61.70
N GLU A 120 9.73 45.68 62.17
CA GLU A 120 10.05 45.53 63.59
C GLU A 120 10.51 46.84 64.23
N ALA A 121 11.35 47.62 63.53
CA ALA A 121 11.77 48.93 64.00
C ALA A 121 10.59 49.91 64.14
N TRP A 122 9.62 49.86 63.22
CA TRP A 122 8.38 50.63 63.33
C TRP A 122 7.49 50.12 64.47
N HIS A 123 7.29 48.80 64.57
CA HIS A 123 6.46 48.17 65.60
C HIS A 123 6.96 48.50 67.01
N THR A 124 8.23 48.20 67.30
CA THR A 124 8.83 48.41 68.63
C THR A 124 9.23 49.86 68.90
N GLY A 125 9.68 50.58 67.87
CA GLY A 125 10.24 51.92 67.99
C GLY A 125 9.19 53.03 67.97
N VAL A 126 8.05 52.81 67.31
CA VAL A 126 6.98 53.79 67.13
C VAL A 126 5.67 53.29 67.74
N ALA A 127 5.13 52.17 67.23
CA ALA A 127 3.76 51.77 67.54
C ALA A 127 3.58 51.36 69.01
N GLU A 128 4.37 50.40 69.53
CA GLU A 128 4.28 49.94 70.92
C GLU A 128 4.55 51.06 71.93
N LYS A 129 5.52 51.95 71.63
CA LYS A 129 5.79 53.12 72.49
C LYS A 129 4.60 54.08 72.50
N GLY A 130 4.01 54.37 71.34
CA GLY A 130 2.82 55.22 71.24
C GLY A 130 1.61 54.61 71.95
N ILE A 131 1.40 53.29 71.82
CA ILE A 131 0.32 52.56 72.49
C ILE A 131 0.49 52.64 74.02
N ALA A 132 1.71 52.44 74.52
CA ALA A 132 2.01 52.52 75.94
C ALA A 132 1.78 53.93 76.51
N LEU A 133 2.20 54.98 75.80
CA LEU A 133 1.94 56.37 76.17
C LEU A 133 0.43 56.71 76.11
N MET A 134 -0.30 56.17 75.16
CA MET A 134 -1.74 56.45 75.05
C MET A 134 -2.57 55.75 76.15
N ALA A 135 -2.05 54.64 76.70
CA ALA A 135 -2.70 53.87 77.77
C ALA A 135 -2.77 54.65 79.09
N ASP A 136 -1.78 55.50 79.40
CA ASP A 136 -1.78 56.36 80.59
C ASP A 136 -2.40 57.74 80.26
N PRO A 137 -3.51 58.13 80.93
CA PRO A 137 -4.15 59.44 80.74
C PRO A 137 -3.20 60.65 80.81
N GLN A 138 -2.12 60.58 81.59
CA GLN A 138 -1.16 61.68 81.77
C GLN A 138 -0.21 61.83 80.58
N THR A 139 -0.03 60.80 79.75
CA THR A 139 0.96 60.79 78.65
C THR A 139 0.33 60.73 77.25
N ARG A 140 -1.00 60.82 77.15
CA ARG A 140 -1.75 60.81 75.87
C ARG A 140 -1.35 61.90 74.89
N ASP A 141 -1.06 63.10 75.37
CA ASP A 141 -0.63 64.19 74.47
C ASP A 141 0.76 63.93 73.90
N ALA A 142 1.66 63.32 74.70
CA ALA A 142 2.95 62.85 74.20
C ALA A 142 2.78 61.72 73.17
N ALA A 143 1.83 60.80 73.38
CA ALA A 143 1.50 59.74 72.42
C ALA A 143 1.00 60.27 71.07
N ARG A 144 0.21 61.35 71.08
CA ARG A 144 -0.25 62.00 69.85
C ARG A 144 0.85 62.79 69.17
N GLN A 145 1.75 63.38 69.95
CA GLN A 145 2.88 64.14 69.42
C GLN A 145 3.85 63.25 68.61
N THR A 146 4.09 62.01 69.02
CA THR A 146 4.98 61.10 68.26
C THR A 146 4.46 60.79 66.84
N GLU A 147 3.14 60.78 66.65
CA GLU A 147 2.54 60.63 65.31
C GLU A 147 2.59 61.94 64.52
N ILE A 148 2.40 63.09 65.19
CA ILE A 148 2.52 64.42 64.57
C ILE A 148 3.94 64.68 64.06
N ASP A 149 4.95 64.19 64.79
CA ASP A 149 6.36 64.33 64.42
C ASP A 149 6.74 63.52 63.16
N GLY A 150 5.84 62.66 62.66
CA GLY A 150 5.97 62.01 61.35
C GLY A 150 6.85 60.76 61.30
N ALA A 151 7.47 60.36 62.43
CA ALA A 151 8.33 59.18 62.50
C ALA A 151 7.64 57.89 62.05
N GLY A 152 6.34 57.73 62.36
CA GLY A 152 5.54 56.59 61.90
C GLY A 152 5.33 56.58 60.38
N LYS A 153 5.08 57.74 59.79
CA LYS A 153 4.91 57.91 58.33
C LYS A 153 6.20 57.58 57.58
N GLU A 154 7.33 58.11 58.03
CA GLU A 154 8.64 57.89 57.37
C GLU A 154 9.01 56.40 57.34
N ALA A 155 8.85 55.70 58.47
CA ALA A 155 9.12 54.27 58.55
C ALA A 155 8.17 53.45 57.65
N MET A 156 6.88 53.78 57.62
CA MET A 156 5.90 53.12 56.76
C MET A 156 6.14 53.37 55.27
N ASP A 157 6.52 54.59 54.89
CA ASP A 157 6.90 54.92 53.51
C ASP A 157 8.17 54.14 53.09
N GLY A 158 9.11 53.94 54.01
CA GLY A 158 10.25 53.04 53.83
C GLY A 158 9.83 51.59 53.56
N VAL A 159 8.90 51.04 54.34
CA VAL A 159 8.37 49.67 54.14
C VAL A 159 7.64 49.56 52.79
N ARG A 160 6.78 50.53 52.45
CA ARG A 160 6.10 50.61 51.14
C ARG A 160 7.10 50.59 49.99
N SER A 161 8.16 51.40 50.07
CA SER A 161 9.19 51.47 49.04
C SER A 161 9.90 50.14 48.87
N ARG A 162 10.25 49.44 49.97
CA ARG A 162 10.93 48.14 49.88
C ARG A 162 10.04 47.02 49.36
N ILE A 163 8.75 47.04 49.68
CA ILE A 163 7.80 46.11 49.07
C ILE A 163 7.66 46.39 47.57
N ALA A 164 7.61 47.67 47.17
CA ALA A 164 7.58 48.04 45.76
C ALA A 164 8.84 47.54 45.00
N ASP A 165 10.03 47.58 45.62
CA ASP A 165 11.25 46.99 45.03
C ASP A 165 11.09 45.49 44.72
N ILE A 166 10.46 44.72 45.61
CA ILE A 166 10.18 43.29 45.40
C ILE A 166 9.19 43.11 44.25
N VAL A 167 8.07 43.84 44.27
CA VAL A 167 7.01 43.73 43.26
C VAL A 167 7.54 44.12 41.87
N ASN A 168 8.36 45.17 41.78
CA ASN A 168 8.98 45.60 40.54
C ASN A 168 9.95 44.56 40.00
N ALA A 169 10.78 43.96 40.87
CA ALA A 169 11.71 42.91 40.45
C ALA A 169 10.99 41.66 39.97
N GLU A 170 9.94 41.23 40.66
CA GLU A 170 9.09 40.10 40.24
C GLU A 170 8.35 40.41 38.94
N SER A 171 7.83 41.62 38.77
CA SER A 171 7.14 42.04 37.53
C SER A 171 8.08 42.04 36.32
N ALA A 172 9.32 42.51 36.50
CA ALA A 172 10.35 42.45 35.45
C ALA A 172 10.71 41.00 35.09
N LEU A 173 10.87 40.13 36.09
CA LEU A 173 11.14 38.71 35.87
C LEU A 173 9.98 38.00 35.17
N MET A 174 8.74 38.35 35.53
CA MET A 174 7.53 37.83 34.87
C MET A 174 7.47 38.23 33.40
N GLN A 175 7.84 39.46 33.06
CA GLN A 175 7.88 39.92 31.67
C GLN A 175 8.87 39.09 30.84
N THR A 176 10.09 38.89 31.34
CA THR A 176 11.10 38.03 30.69
C THR A 176 10.60 36.60 30.51
N ARG A 177 9.94 36.03 31.53
CA ARG A 177 9.36 34.67 31.49
C ARG A 177 8.23 34.56 30.47
N ARG A 178 7.36 35.57 30.36
CA ARG A 178 6.28 35.62 29.36
C ARG A 178 6.80 35.72 27.93
N GLU A 179 7.83 36.52 27.69
CA GLU A 179 8.47 36.62 26.38
C GLU A 179 9.10 35.29 25.97
N ALA A 180 9.85 34.65 26.88
CA ALA A 180 10.40 33.32 26.66
C ALA A 180 9.30 32.27 26.41
N GLN A 181 8.18 32.35 27.14
CA GLN A 181 7.03 31.47 26.95
C GLN A 181 6.39 31.68 25.57
N SER A 182 6.17 32.93 25.14
CA SER A 182 5.60 33.25 23.83
C SER A 182 6.50 32.74 22.71
N ALA A 183 7.81 32.98 22.80
CA ALA A 183 8.78 32.47 21.84
C ALA A 183 8.79 30.93 21.78
N ALA A 184 8.63 30.25 22.92
CA ALA A 184 8.52 28.80 22.98
C ALA A 184 7.23 28.28 22.31
N PHE A 185 6.11 28.98 22.47
CA PHE A 185 4.85 28.67 21.78
C PHE A 185 4.96 28.89 20.26
N ASP A 186 5.53 30.00 19.83
CA ASP A 186 5.73 30.30 18.40
C ASP A 186 6.63 29.26 17.74
N THR A 187 7.73 28.91 18.41
CA THR A 187 8.66 27.87 17.96
C THR A 187 7.95 26.52 17.86
N THR A 188 7.14 26.16 18.86
CA THR A 188 6.36 24.91 18.87
C THR A 188 5.35 24.89 17.73
N THR A 189 4.64 26.00 17.49
CA THR A 189 3.68 26.14 16.39
C THR A 189 4.37 26.00 15.03
N GLN A 190 5.53 26.63 14.84
CA GLN A 190 6.32 26.49 13.62
C GLN A 190 6.79 25.04 13.42
N MET A 191 7.26 24.37 14.46
CA MET A 191 7.64 22.95 14.38
C MET A 191 6.46 22.06 13.99
N ILE A 192 5.25 22.32 14.50
CA ILE A 192 4.04 21.59 14.11
C ILE A 192 3.76 21.78 12.62
N VAL A 193 3.76 23.03 12.13
CA VAL A 193 3.49 23.32 10.70
C VAL A 193 4.54 22.66 9.80
N VAL A 194 5.82 22.81 10.13
CA VAL A 194 6.93 22.18 9.38
C VAL A 194 6.81 20.66 9.43
N GLY A 195 6.46 20.09 10.59
CA GLY A 195 6.26 18.64 10.76
C GLY A 195 5.10 18.10 9.92
N ILE A 196 3.97 18.80 9.87
CA ILE A 196 2.82 18.45 9.02
C ILE A 196 3.23 18.47 7.54
N VAL A 197 3.88 19.55 7.09
CA VAL A 197 4.33 19.69 5.69
C VAL A 197 5.32 18.58 5.34
N ALA A 198 6.31 18.32 6.19
CA ALA A 198 7.28 17.26 6.00
C ALA A 198 6.62 15.89 5.91
N ASN A 199 5.64 15.58 6.79
CA ASN A 199 4.94 14.31 6.79
C ASN A 199 4.12 14.12 5.50
N VAL A 200 3.43 15.16 5.01
CA VAL A 200 2.70 15.11 3.73
C VAL A 200 3.67 14.88 2.57
N LEU A 201 4.81 15.60 2.54
CA LEU A 201 5.81 15.42 1.49
C LEU A 201 6.41 14.00 1.48
N ILE A 202 6.68 13.44 2.66
CA ILE A 202 7.17 12.06 2.81
C ILE A 202 6.10 11.06 2.34
N ALA A 203 4.84 11.24 2.73
CA ALA A 203 3.73 10.39 2.30
C ALA A 203 3.56 10.40 0.76
N CYS A 204 3.59 11.58 0.15
CA CYS A 204 3.56 11.73 -1.31
C CYS A 204 4.78 11.08 -1.97
N GLY A 205 5.97 11.29 -1.42
CA GLY A 205 7.22 10.69 -1.92
C GLY A 205 7.20 9.17 -1.87
N ILE A 206 6.74 8.58 -0.76
CA ILE A 206 6.53 7.14 -0.60
C ILE A 206 5.49 6.63 -1.60
N GLY A 207 4.37 7.34 -1.77
CA GLY A 207 3.33 6.99 -2.74
C GLY A 207 3.88 6.92 -4.17
N LEU A 208 4.63 7.94 -4.59
CA LEU A 208 5.29 7.96 -5.91
C LEU A 208 6.33 6.84 -6.07
N LEU A 209 7.07 6.53 -5.00
CA LEU A 209 8.03 5.42 -4.97
C LEU A 209 7.32 4.07 -5.12
N LEU A 210 6.23 3.82 -4.40
CA LEU A 210 5.44 2.59 -4.51
C LEU A 210 4.79 2.45 -5.89
N ILE A 211 4.28 3.55 -6.47
CA ILE A 211 3.77 3.54 -7.84
C ILE A 211 4.87 3.10 -8.83
N ARG A 212 6.08 3.64 -8.68
CA ARG A 212 7.21 3.30 -9.58
C ARG A 212 7.76 1.90 -9.37
N THR A 213 7.80 1.40 -8.14
CA THR A 213 8.50 0.16 -7.77
C THR A 213 7.59 -1.05 -7.61
N VAL A 214 6.27 -0.85 -7.54
CA VAL A 214 5.26 -1.91 -7.38
C VAL A 214 4.20 -1.80 -8.47
N ALA A 215 3.44 -0.71 -8.53
CA ALA A 215 2.29 -0.62 -9.43
C ALA A 215 2.69 -0.70 -10.91
N LYS A 216 3.68 0.09 -11.35
CA LYS A 216 4.13 0.07 -12.75
C LYS A 216 4.64 -1.30 -13.22
N PRO A 217 5.53 -2.01 -12.48
CA PRO A 217 5.93 -3.37 -12.84
C PRO A 217 4.76 -4.36 -12.90
N VAL A 218 3.84 -4.31 -11.93
CA VAL A 218 2.66 -5.20 -11.92
C VAL A 218 1.77 -4.93 -13.12
N ASN A 219 1.52 -3.67 -13.47
CA ASN A 219 0.71 -3.30 -14.64
C ASN A 219 1.35 -3.76 -15.95
N ARG A 220 2.70 -3.70 -16.05
CA ARG A 220 3.41 -4.24 -17.22
C ARG A 220 3.21 -5.74 -17.35
N VAL A 221 3.41 -6.49 -16.26
CA VAL A 221 3.20 -7.95 -16.26
C VAL A 221 1.74 -8.30 -16.58
N SER A 222 0.78 -7.56 -16.02
CA SER A 222 -0.64 -7.73 -16.33
C SER A 222 -0.94 -7.50 -17.82
N ALA A 223 -0.36 -6.45 -18.42
CA ALA A 223 -0.51 -6.15 -19.84
C ALA A 223 0.16 -7.21 -20.73
N ASP A 224 1.36 -7.66 -20.39
CA ASP A 224 2.08 -8.71 -21.11
C ASP A 224 1.29 -10.02 -21.09
N LEU A 225 0.72 -10.38 -19.94
CA LEU A 225 -0.15 -11.54 -19.81
C LEU A 225 -1.42 -11.39 -20.65
N ALA A 226 -2.07 -10.21 -20.64
CA ALA A 226 -3.28 -9.97 -21.43
C ALA A 226 -3.05 -10.10 -22.95
N GLY A 227 -1.80 -10.05 -23.41
CA GLY A 227 -1.44 -10.40 -24.79
C GLY A 227 -1.49 -11.90 -25.12
N LEU A 228 -1.46 -12.78 -24.11
CA LEU A 228 -1.50 -14.24 -24.29
C LEU A 228 -2.92 -14.77 -24.48
N ALA A 229 -3.88 -14.23 -23.73
CA ALA A 229 -5.29 -14.56 -23.82
C ALA A 229 -6.15 -13.41 -23.28
N THR A 230 -7.37 -13.29 -23.77
CA THR A 230 -8.38 -12.37 -23.22
C THR A 230 -8.73 -12.79 -21.79
N PRO A 231 -8.60 -11.89 -20.79
CA PRO A 231 -8.89 -12.22 -19.40
C PRO A 231 -10.36 -12.64 -19.22
N PHE A 232 -10.59 -13.67 -18.41
CA PHE A 232 -11.94 -13.96 -17.92
C PHE A 232 -12.38 -12.92 -16.88
N GLU A 233 -13.68 -12.67 -16.81
CA GLU A 233 -14.24 -11.87 -15.73
C GLU A 233 -14.03 -12.60 -14.40
N THR A 234 -13.55 -11.85 -13.41
CA THR A 234 -13.40 -12.32 -12.02
C THR A 234 -14.17 -11.38 -11.09
N ASP A 235 -14.39 -11.81 -9.85
CA ASP A 235 -15.01 -10.96 -8.82
C ASP A 235 -14.21 -9.67 -8.55
N ARG A 236 -12.91 -9.69 -8.87
CA ARG A 236 -11.98 -8.60 -8.60
C ARG A 236 -11.68 -7.81 -9.88
N LYS A 237 -11.78 -6.48 -9.82
CA LYS A 237 -11.65 -5.59 -10.99
C LYS A 237 -10.30 -4.86 -11.10
N ASP A 238 -9.39 -5.12 -10.18
CA ASP A 238 -8.04 -4.52 -10.19
C ASP A 238 -7.03 -5.39 -10.94
N GLU A 239 -5.76 -5.03 -10.87
CA GLU A 239 -4.65 -5.72 -11.53
C GLU A 239 -4.57 -7.20 -11.14
N VAL A 240 -4.89 -7.55 -9.89
CA VAL A 240 -4.85 -8.93 -9.42
C VAL A 240 -5.97 -9.74 -10.05
N GLY A 241 -7.16 -9.14 -10.17
CA GLY A 241 -8.28 -9.76 -10.87
C GLY A 241 -8.01 -9.96 -12.37
N GLN A 242 -7.38 -8.99 -13.03
CA GLN A 242 -6.95 -9.14 -14.43
C GLN A 242 -5.92 -10.27 -14.59
N ILE A 243 -4.87 -10.29 -13.77
CA ILE A 243 -3.86 -11.35 -13.79
C ILE A 243 -4.50 -12.73 -13.56
N GLN A 244 -5.41 -12.82 -12.60
CA GLN A 244 -6.16 -14.06 -12.32
C GLN A 244 -6.98 -14.49 -13.53
N GLY A 245 -7.79 -13.59 -14.10
CA GLY A 245 -8.65 -13.88 -15.23
C GLY A 245 -7.86 -14.31 -16.46
N THR A 246 -6.72 -13.68 -16.73
CA THR A 246 -5.82 -14.07 -17.80
C THR A 246 -5.14 -15.40 -17.54
N ALA A 247 -4.66 -15.65 -16.32
CA ALA A 247 -4.04 -16.92 -15.97
C ALA A 247 -5.01 -18.09 -16.16
N GLN A 248 -6.27 -17.93 -15.78
CA GLN A 248 -7.34 -18.92 -16.02
C GLN A 248 -7.62 -19.12 -17.52
N ALA A 249 -7.68 -18.02 -18.30
CA ALA A 249 -7.88 -18.10 -19.74
C ALA A 249 -6.73 -18.84 -20.45
N VAL A 250 -5.49 -18.52 -20.09
CA VAL A 250 -4.29 -19.19 -20.60
C VAL A 250 -4.28 -20.66 -20.21
N GLU A 251 -4.55 -21.00 -18.95
CA GLU A 251 -4.61 -22.40 -18.49
C GLU A 251 -5.64 -23.20 -19.29
N GLN A 252 -6.83 -22.65 -19.49
CA GLN A 252 -7.89 -23.32 -20.23
C GLN A 252 -7.55 -23.48 -21.72
N ALA A 253 -6.95 -22.45 -22.34
CA ALA A 253 -6.47 -22.52 -23.72
C ALA A 253 -5.45 -23.65 -23.90
N PHE A 254 -4.45 -23.74 -23.02
CA PHE A 254 -3.43 -24.80 -23.07
C PHE A 254 -4.02 -26.19 -22.85
N ARG A 255 -5.02 -26.34 -21.97
CA ARG A 255 -5.72 -27.62 -21.77
C ARG A 255 -6.47 -28.06 -23.03
N GLU A 256 -7.19 -27.16 -23.70
CA GLU A 256 -7.92 -27.50 -24.94
C GLU A 256 -6.95 -27.81 -26.10
N ILE A 257 -5.91 -27.00 -26.27
CA ILE A 257 -4.85 -27.24 -27.26
C ILE A 257 -4.21 -28.61 -27.05
N SER A 258 -3.85 -28.93 -25.81
CA SER A 258 -3.28 -30.25 -25.45
C SER A 258 -4.25 -31.39 -25.78
N GLY A 259 -5.55 -31.21 -25.55
CA GLY A 259 -6.58 -32.18 -25.90
C GLY A 259 -6.69 -32.45 -27.40
N VAL A 260 -6.60 -31.42 -28.24
CA VAL A 260 -6.60 -31.56 -29.71
C VAL A 260 -5.31 -32.20 -30.20
N LEU A 261 -4.15 -31.77 -29.68
CA LEU A 261 -2.85 -32.37 -30.02
C LEU A 261 -2.79 -33.85 -29.63
N SER A 262 -3.33 -34.23 -28.47
CA SER A 262 -3.39 -35.62 -28.03
C SER A 262 -4.32 -36.48 -28.90
N ALA A 263 -5.36 -35.92 -29.51
CA ALA A 263 -6.20 -36.64 -30.47
C ALA A 263 -5.48 -36.77 -31.81
N ALA A 264 -4.87 -35.68 -32.28
CA ALA A 264 -4.09 -35.68 -33.52
C ALA A 264 -2.90 -36.66 -33.47
N SER A 265 -2.25 -36.84 -32.31
CA SER A 265 -1.12 -37.77 -32.15
C SER A 265 -1.50 -39.25 -32.32
N VAL A 266 -2.77 -39.60 -32.13
CA VAL A 266 -3.31 -40.95 -32.37
C VAL A 266 -4.10 -41.05 -33.68
N GLY A 267 -4.01 -40.02 -34.54
CA GLY A 267 -4.69 -39.96 -35.84
C GLY A 267 -6.17 -39.56 -35.79
N ASP A 268 -6.70 -39.16 -34.62
CA ASP A 268 -8.05 -38.62 -34.49
C ASP A 268 -8.04 -37.11 -34.80
N PHE A 269 -8.32 -36.77 -36.06
CA PHE A 269 -8.45 -35.38 -36.50
C PHE A 269 -9.89 -34.86 -36.40
N SER A 270 -10.80 -35.52 -35.68
CA SER A 270 -12.19 -35.05 -35.54
C SER A 270 -12.34 -33.89 -34.55
N LYS A 271 -11.42 -33.79 -33.57
CA LYS A 271 -11.45 -32.73 -32.56
C LYS A 271 -11.00 -31.39 -33.11
N SER A 272 -11.62 -30.31 -32.63
CA SER A 272 -11.27 -28.94 -32.96
C SER A 272 -11.40 -28.04 -31.73
N LEU A 273 -10.67 -26.92 -31.74
CA LEU A 273 -10.79 -25.87 -30.74
C LEU A 273 -12.07 -25.08 -31.00
N SER A 274 -12.95 -25.04 -30.00
CA SER A 274 -14.29 -24.45 -30.14
C SER A 274 -14.37 -22.99 -29.69
N ARG A 275 -13.49 -22.58 -28.78
CA ARG A 275 -13.50 -21.27 -28.15
C ARG A 275 -12.27 -20.46 -28.56
N ASP A 276 -12.49 -19.20 -28.92
CA ASP A 276 -11.42 -18.24 -29.11
C ASP A 276 -11.01 -17.66 -27.74
N PHE A 277 -9.73 -17.81 -27.41
CA PHE A 277 -9.15 -17.31 -26.17
C PHE A 277 -8.45 -15.96 -26.35
N GLY A 278 -8.44 -15.37 -27.55
CA GLY A 278 -7.80 -14.09 -27.84
C GLY A 278 -6.26 -14.16 -27.82
N GLY A 279 -5.64 -13.05 -28.21
CA GLY A 279 -4.19 -12.87 -28.12
C GLY A 279 -3.40 -13.91 -28.93
N LEU A 280 -2.25 -14.33 -28.39
CA LEU A 280 -1.42 -15.37 -29.00
C LEU A 280 -2.14 -16.73 -29.08
N SER A 281 -3.06 -17.01 -28.15
CA SER A 281 -3.82 -18.27 -28.13
C SER A 281 -4.70 -18.42 -29.38
N SER A 282 -5.25 -17.33 -29.92
CA SER A 282 -6.02 -17.33 -31.18
C SER A 282 -5.16 -17.74 -32.38
N GLU A 283 -3.91 -17.27 -32.45
CA GLU A 283 -2.99 -17.60 -33.54
C GLU A 283 -2.65 -19.10 -33.53
N VAL A 284 -2.34 -19.64 -32.34
CA VAL A 284 -2.09 -21.07 -32.17
C VAL A 284 -3.33 -21.89 -32.54
N GLN A 285 -4.51 -21.44 -32.16
CA GLN A 285 -5.77 -22.07 -32.53
C GLN A 285 -5.99 -22.10 -34.04
N ALA A 286 -5.80 -20.97 -34.74
CA ALA A 286 -5.98 -20.88 -36.18
C ALA A 286 -5.03 -21.84 -36.94
N ASN A 287 -3.77 -21.91 -36.49
CA ASN A 287 -2.78 -22.82 -37.05
C ASN A 287 -3.14 -24.29 -36.80
N LEU A 288 -3.58 -24.65 -35.59
CA LEU A 288 -4.04 -26.01 -35.26
C LEU A 288 -5.30 -26.41 -36.02
N GLN A 289 -6.24 -25.49 -36.22
CA GLN A 289 -7.43 -25.72 -37.02
C GLN A 289 -7.08 -25.98 -38.49
N THR A 290 -6.17 -25.17 -39.05
CA THR A 290 -5.67 -25.38 -40.42
C THR A 290 -5.00 -26.74 -40.55
N MET A 291 -4.15 -27.12 -39.58
CA MET A 291 -3.50 -28.43 -39.56
C MET A 291 -4.50 -29.58 -39.51
N THR A 292 -5.51 -29.53 -38.62
CA THR A 292 -6.50 -30.63 -38.50
C THR A 292 -7.38 -30.74 -39.73
N VAL A 293 -7.77 -29.62 -40.36
CA VAL A 293 -8.50 -29.63 -41.64
C VAL A 293 -7.68 -30.28 -42.75
N ASN A 294 -6.41 -29.89 -42.88
CA ASN A 294 -5.51 -30.45 -43.88
C ASN A 294 -5.30 -31.96 -43.70
N LEU A 295 -5.05 -32.41 -42.46
CA LEU A 295 -4.87 -33.83 -42.16
C LEU A 295 -6.16 -34.64 -42.36
N ARG A 296 -7.34 -34.06 -42.08
CA ARG A 296 -8.62 -34.70 -42.37
C ARG A 296 -8.86 -34.85 -43.87
N ALA A 297 -8.51 -33.84 -44.68
CA ALA A 297 -8.60 -33.93 -46.13
C ALA A 297 -7.71 -35.06 -46.69
N VAL A 298 -6.47 -35.18 -46.20
CA VAL A 298 -5.56 -36.28 -46.53
C VAL A 298 -6.18 -37.64 -46.15
N ALA A 299 -6.80 -37.75 -44.96
CA ALA A 299 -7.47 -38.96 -44.52
C ALA A 299 -8.67 -39.34 -45.41
N GLU A 300 -9.47 -38.38 -45.86
CA GLU A 300 -10.59 -38.63 -46.79
C GLU A 300 -10.11 -39.07 -48.18
N VAL A 301 -9.02 -38.50 -48.70
CA VAL A 301 -8.40 -38.99 -49.95
C VAL A 301 -7.92 -40.42 -49.79
N ALA A 302 -7.24 -40.75 -48.69
CA ALA A 302 -6.79 -42.11 -48.41
C ALA A 302 -7.98 -43.09 -48.31
N LYS A 303 -9.09 -42.66 -47.70
CA LYS A 303 -10.33 -43.44 -47.61
C LYS A 303 -10.98 -43.68 -48.98
N ALA A 304 -11.00 -42.67 -49.86
CA ALA A 304 -11.49 -42.82 -51.22
C ALA A 304 -10.65 -43.85 -52.00
N ILE A 305 -9.32 -43.76 -51.90
CA ILE A 305 -8.41 -44.75 -52.50
C ILE A 305 -8.67 -46.15 -51.95
N ALA A 306 -8.84 -46.30 -50.63
CA ALA A 306 -9.15 -47.57 -49.99
C ALA A 306 -10.50 -48.16 -50.43
N SER A 307 -11.47 -47.30 -50.80
CA SER A 307 -12.75 -47.72 -51.37
C SER A 307 -12.71 -48.07 -52.87
N GLY A 308 -11.52 -47.96 -53.50
CA GLY A 308 -11.31 -48.25 -54.91
C GLY A 308 -11.59 -47.07 -55.85
N ASP A 309 -11.92 -45.90 -55.31
CA ASP A 309 -12.05 -44.68 -56.13
C ASP A 309 -10.66 -44.11 -56.42
N LEU A 310 -10.12 -44.50 -57.58
CA LEU A 310 -8.86 -43.97 -58.09
C LEU A 310 -9.08 -42.71 -58.96
N THR A 311 -10.26 -42.10 -58.98
CA THR A 311 -10.52 -40.88 -59.78
C THR A 311 -10.26 -39.59 -58.99
N VAL A 312 -10.14 -39.68 -57.66
CA VAL A 312 -9.80 -38.55 -56.78
C VAL A 312 -8.45 -37.91 -57.15
N GLN A 313 -8.23 -36.66 -56.74
CA GLN A 313 -6.95 -35.96 -56.91
C GLN A 313 -6.33 -35.69 -55.55
N ALA A 314 -5.18 -36.31 -55.28
CA ALA A 314 -4.35 -35.98 -54.13
C ALA A 314 -3.51 -34.74 -54.48
N LYS A 315 -4.05 -33.53 -54.27
CA LYS A 315 -3.30 -32.30 -54.53
C LYS A 315 -2.40 -31.96 -53.33
N PRO A 316 -1.07 -31.94 -53.48
CA PRO A 316 -0.16 -31.54 -52.41
C PRO A 316 -0.40 -30.08 -51.99
N LEU A 317 -0.32 -29.81 -50.68
CA LEU A 317 -0.53 -28.46 -50.13
C LEU A 317 0.69 -27.55 -50.28
N SER A 318 1.87 -28.14 -50.43
CA SER A 318 3.13 -27.45 -50.71
C SER A 318 4.15 -28.43 -51.26
N ASP A 319 5.26 -27.93 -51.78
CA ASP A 319 6.40 -28.75 -52.24
C ASP A 319 7.05 -29.59 -51.11
N LYS A 320 6.66 -29.36 -49.85
CA LYS A 320 7.11 -30.09 -48.66
C LYS A 320 6.01 -30.94 -48.02
N ASP A 321 4.85 -31.07 -48.64
CA ASP A 321 3.74 -31.88 -48.14
C ASP A 321 4.03 -33.37 -48.37
N MET A 322 4.74 -33.98 -47.42
CA MET A 322 5.15 -35.39 -47.52
C MET A 322 3.96 -36.34 -47.67
N LEU A 323 2.83 -36.07 -47.00
CA LEU A 323 1.65 -36.92 -47.09
C LEU A 323 0.93 -36.75 -48.43
N GLY A 324 0.74 -35.51 -48.87
CA GLY A 324 0.14 -35.22 -50.18
C GLY A 324 0.93 -35.82 -51.33
N LEU A 325 2.25 -35.61 -51.35
CA LEU A 325 3.15 -36.17 -52.37
C LEU A 325 3.17 -37.70 -52.37
N ALA A 326 3.12 -38.34 -51.20
CA ALA A 326 3.05 -39.79 -51.09
C ALA A 326 1.72 -40.36 -51.60
N LEU A 327 0.59 -39.70 -51.31
CA LEU A 327 -0.72 -40.10 -51.81
C LEU A 327 -0.83 -39.93 -53.33
N GLU A 328 -0.29 -38.84 -53.89
CA GLU A 328 -0.21 -38.62 -55.33
C GLU A 328 0.57 -39.75 -56.02
N GLY A 329 1.79 -40.05 -55.54
CA GLY A 329 2.58 -41.14 -56.07
C GLY A 329 1.93 -42.51 -55.92
N MET A 330 1.22 -42.77 -54.81
CA MET A 330 0.45 -44.01 -54.61
C MET A 330 -0.68 -44.15 -55.63
N LEU A 331 -1.41 -43.06 -55.89
CA LEU A 331 -2.51 -43.04 -56.84
C LEU A 331 -2.05 -43.30 -58.27
N ASP A 332 -0.94 -42.68 -58.68
CA ASP A 332 -0.35 -42.91 -60.01
C ASP A 332 0.05 -44.38 -60.20
N ARG A 333 0.66 -44.99 -59.16
CA ARG A 333 1.03 -46.41 -59.20
C ARG A 333 -0.18 -47.32 -59.25
N LEU A 334 -1.22 -47.07 -58.46
CA LEU A 334 -2.44 -47.86 -58.47
C LEU A 334 -3.18 -47.75 -59.81
N ARG A 335 -3.27 -46.56 -60.39
CA ARG A 335 -3.86 -46.34 -61.73
C ARG A 335 -3.10 -47.10 -62.81
N ALA A 336 -1.77 -47.06 -62.78
CA ALA A 336 -0.94 -47.81 -63.71
C ALA A 336 -1.18 -49.32 -63.61
N VAL A 337 -1.21 -49.87 -62.39
CA VAL A 337 -1.48 -51.30 -62.16
C VAL A 337 -2.87 -51.71 -62.64
N VAL A 338 -3.91 -50.92 -62.37
CA VAL A 338 -5.28 -51.20 -62.86
C VAL A 338 -5.35 -51.15 -64.39
N THR A 339 -4.64 -50.21 -65.00
CA THR A 339 -4.55 -50.10 -66.47
C THR A 339 -3.88 -51.33 -67.07
N GLU A 340 -2.73 -51.74 -66.50
CA GLU A 340 -1.99 -52.93 -66.94
C GLU A 340 -2.83 -54.22 -66.77
N ALA A 341 -3.53 -54.37 -65.63
CA ALA A 341 -4.42 -55.50 -65.39
C ALA A 341 -5.60 -55.54 -66.38
N THR A 342 -6.16 -54.37 -66.74
CA THR A 342 -7.26 -54.27 -67.71
C THR A 342 -6.77 -54.66 -69.11
N VAL A 343 -5.57 -54.22 -69.51
CA VAL A 343 -4.94 -54.63 -70.78
C VAL A 343 -4.67 -56.12 -70.80
N ALA A 344 -4.12 -56.68 -69.71
CA ALA A 344 -3.89 -58.12 -69.59
C ALA A 344 -5.19 -58.92 -69.68
N ALA A 345 -6.26 -58.50 -68.99
CA ALA A 345 -7.57 -59.12 -69.06
C ALA A 345 -8.17 -59.05 -70.48
N SER A 346 -8.00 -57.93 -71.19
CA SER A 346 -8.42 -57.80 -72.58
C SER A 346 -7.65 -58.75 -73.49
N ASN A 347 -6.33 -58.89 -73.31
CA ASN A 347 -5.52 -59.82 -74.09
C ASN A 347 -5.93 -61.28 -73.83
N VAL A 348 -6.20 -61.64 -72.57
CA VAL A 348 -6.71 -62.97 -72.21
C VAL A 348 -8.10 -63.22 -72.82
N SER A 349 -9.00 -62.23 -72.78
CA SER A 349 -10.33 -62.35 -73.39
C SER A 349 -10.25 -62.53 -74.91
N SER A 350 -9.41 -61.76 -75.59
CA SER A 350 -9.18 -61.91 -77.03
C SER A 350 -8.56 -63.26 -77.37
N GLY A 351 -7.55 -63.69 -76.62
CA GLY A 351 -6.92 -65.01 -76.80
C GLY A 351 -7.88 -66.17 -76.52
N ALA A 352 -8.77 -66.04 -75.53
CA ALA A 352 -9.83 -67.02 -75.26
C ALA A 352 -10.84 -67.09 -76.41
N GLN A 353 -11.20 -65.94 -77.01
CA GLN A 353 -12.09 -65.90 -78.17
C GLN A 353 -11.46 -66.57 -79.40
N GLU A 354 -10.18 -66.29 -79.66
CA GLU A 354 -9.42 -66.91 -80.75
C GLU A 354 -9.26 -68.42 -80.56
N LEU A 355 -8.93 -68.85 -79.33
CA LEU A 355 -8.86 -70.27 -78.96
C LEU A 355 -10.21 -70.96 -79.13
N SER A 356 -11.32 -70.32 -78.72
CA SER A 356 -12.67 -70.84 -78.92
C SER A 356 -12.96 -71.06 -80.41
N SER A 357 -12.63 -70.09 -81.26
CA SER A 357 -12.83 -70.21 -82.71
C SER A 357 -11.96 -71.31 -83.34
N SER A 358 -10.73 -71.46 -82.85
CA SER A 358 -9.81 -72.52 -83.28
C SER A 358 -10.32 -73.89 -82.85
N ALA A 359 -10.88 -74.00 -81.65
CA ALA A 359 -11.49 -75.23 -81.14
C ALA A 359 -12.75 -75.63 -81.94
N GLU A 360 -13.58 -74.67 -82.37
CA GLU A 360 -14.71 -74.90 -83.26
C GLU A 360 -14.25 -75.39 -84.64
N GLN A 361 -13.26 -74.73 -85.26
CA GLN A 361 -12.68 -75.18 -86.53
C GLN A 361 -12.08 -76.59 -86.42
N LEU A 362 -11.34 -76.87 -85.34
CA LEU A 362 -10.76 -78.19 -85.11
C LEU A 362 -11.84 -79.25 -84.89
N SER A 363 -12.93 -78.94 -84.18
CA SER A 363 -14.07 -79.83 -84.01
C SER A 363 -14.73 -80.15 -85.36
N GLN A 364 -14.88 -79.13 -86.23
CA GLN A 364 -15.47 -79.32 -87.55
C GLN A 364 -14.55 -80.12 -88.47
N GLY A 365 -13.24 -79.82 -88.49
CA GLY A 365 -12.25 -80.59 -89.23
C GLY A 365 -12.12 -82.04 -88.73
N SER A 366 -12.22 -82.26 -87.42
CA SER A 366 -12.26 -83.61 -86.84
C SER A 366 -13.52 -84.38 -87.27
N THR A 367 -14.64 -83.68 -87.42
CA THR A 367 -15.90 -84.27 -87.93
C THR A 367 -15.78 -84.64 -89.42
N GLU A 368 -15.21 -83.75 -90.24
CA GLU A 368 -14.92 -84.03 -91.65
C GLU A 368 -13.92 -85.17 -91.81
N GLN A 369 -12.89 -85.21 -90.97
CA GLN A 369 -11.90 -86.28 -90.98
C GLN A 369 -12.50 -87.62 -90.52
N ALA A 370 -13.39 -87.61 -89.52
CA ALA A 370 -14.16 -88.79 -89.14
C ALA A 370 -15.02 -89.29 -90.30
N SER A 371 -15.76 -88.39 -90.98
CA SER A 371 -16.58 -88.74 -92.16
C SER A 371 -15.73 -89.24 -93.33
N SER A 372 -14.60 -88.61 -93.62
CA SER A 372 -13.68 -89.06 -94.67
C SER A 372 -13.06 -90.43 -94.33
N THR A 373 -12.84 -90.69 -93.04
CA THR A 373 -12.38 -92.00 -92.57
C THR A 373 -13.48 -93.06 -92.74
N GLU A 374 -14.74 -92.74 -92.44
CA GLU A 374 -15.88 -93.62 -92.74
C GLU A 374 -16.00 -93.91 -94.24
N GLU A 375 -15.86 -92.89 -95.08
CA GLU A 375 -15.96 -93.01 -96.54
C GLU A 375 -14.78 -93.79 -97.14
N ALA A 376 -13.58 -93.58 -96.62
CA ALA A 376 -12.40 -94.38 -96.96
C ALA A 376 -12.54 -95.83 -96.49
N SER A 377 -13.10 -96.07 -95.29
CA SER A 377 -13.43 -97.41 -94.82
C SER A 377 -14.47 -98.08 -95.72
N ALA A 378 -15.51 -97.36 -96.16
CA ALA A 378 -16.51 -97.87 -97.11
C ALA A 378 -15.91 -98.14 -98.50
N SER A 379 -15.04 -97.27 -98.98
CA SER A 379 -14.31 -97.46 -100.25
C SER A 379 -13.34 -98.64 -100.17
N MET A 380 -12.74 -98.89 -99.01
CA MET A 380 -11.94 -100.08 -98.77
C MET A 380 -12.80 -101.36 -98.74
N GLU A 381 -14.01 -101.31 -98.19
CA GLU A 381 -14.99 -102.40 -98.33
C GLU A 381 -15.37 -102.64 -99.80
N GLU A 382 -15.57 -101.58 -100.59
CA GLU A 382 -15.94 -101.65 -102.01
C GLU A 382 -14.77 -102.16 -102.88
N MET A 383 -13.54 -101.75 -102.61
CA MET A 383 -12.34 -102.29 -103.25
C MET A 383 -12.11 -103.76 -102.88
N ALA A 384 -12.32 -104.15 -101.62
CA ALA A 384 -12.25 -105.55 -101.21
C ALA A 384 -13.31 -106.41 -101.91
N ALA A 385 -14.46 -105.84 -102.27
CA ALA A 385 -15.51 -106.53 -103.01
C ALA A 385 -15.19 -106.74 -104.51
N ASN A 386 -14.36 -105.88 -105.13
CA ASN A 386 -14.07 -105.90 -106.58
C ASN A 386 -12.84 -106.74 -107.00
N VAL A 387 -12.04 -107.27 -106.07
CA VAL A 387 -10.85 -108.09 -106.38
C VAL A 387 -11.19 -109.59 -106.51
N LYS A 388 -12.41 -109.95 -106.94
CA LYS A 388 -12.86 -111.36 -106.97
C LYS A 388 -13.00 -111.95 -108.36
#